data_AF-A0A1U8P206-F1
#
_entry.id   AF-A0A1U8P206-F1
#
_cell.length_a   1.000
_cell.length_b   1.000
_cell.length_c   1.000
_cell.angle_alpha   90.00
_cell.angle_beta   90.00
_cell.angle_gamma   90.00
#
_symmetry.space_group_name_H-M   'P 1'
#
loop_
_entity.id
_entity.type
_entity.pdbx_description
1 polymer ?
#
loop_
_entity_poly.entity_id
_entity_poly.type
_entity_poly.pdbx_seq_one_letter_code
_entity_poly.pdbx_strand_id
1 'polypeptide(L)'
;MATTARGVGDSNPDDDDELNFLLSQQHHELMAAHSLESDLDFAFQLQLQEALSASLSPHTSQPPPPPPQPPVQNDTVFSLTSQMLSKLQQESLDHKRCLLETQKLKDDLKRRVHDEKFARRIADMPEELWEDWGDFFERPFGEGCSKELCWDETDSEIDSVDGVSDNEYDFRIYFKGLISEEKVKDKASNYAGIGVAICDFRDNLILEITKPLVGVGLSKQAAELKALIEGLNAALSLELDRIEFCCDYYPIYQYITRRWPPKQRKISMLVNQVLLLQRKFTDCRPILMARNDIKYAFKLAREAIVSQVTQPVEQNESKSVKETCVICLEDTDSGSMFSVDGCMHRYCFSCMKQHVEVKLLHGTVPKCPHEGCKSELTVDSCRKFLTPKMIETLKQRTKEASIPVTERVYCPYPRCSTLMSRSEVLEYSKDALVRAERSGARKCLKCHALFCINCKVPWHSDMTCQDYKRKNPLPPVEDLKLKSLASMNLWRQCVKCNHIIELSEGCYHMTCRCGYEFCYNCGAEWKNKKATCSCPLWEEDLIWTENRDTDEEEMDEDSDYDDGWFVF
;
A
#
# COMPACT_ATOMS: atom_id res chain seq x y z
N MET A 1 45.05 -16.32 -7.12
CA MET A 1 44.78 -16.40 -5.67
C MET A 1 43.84 -15.26 -5.30
N ALA A 2 42.67 -15.65 -4.78
CA ALA A 2 41.68 -14.87 -4.02
C ALA A 2 41.14 -13.55 -4.60
N THR A 3 39.91 -13.65 -5.08
CA THR A 3 38.85 -12.65 -5.22
C THR A 3 38.42 -12.03 -3.88
N THR A 4 37.95 -10.79 -3.90
CA THR A 4 36.98 -10.28 -2.90
C THR A 4 35.86 -9.51 -3.61
N ALA A 5 34.69 -10.15 -3.66
CA ALA A 5 33.42 -9.56 -4.07
C ALA A 5 32.73 -8.92 -2.85
N ARG A 6 32.10 -7.76 -3.07
CA ARG A 6 31.31 -7.01 -2.09
C ARG A 6 29.93 -7.64 -1.92
N GLY A 7 29.51 -7.78 -0.67
CA GLY A 7 28.30 -8.47 -0.25
C GLY A 7 26.98 -7.76 -0.56
N VAL A 8 25.98 -8.59 -0.82
CA VAL A 8 24.55 -8.32 -0.72
C VAL A 8 24.11 -8.76 0.69
N GLY A 9 23.29 -7.94 1.34
CA GLY A 9 22.86 -8.13 2.72
C GLY A 9 21.99 -9.36 2.89
N ASP A 10 22.48 -10.30 3.69
CA ASP A 10 21.73 -11.39 4.30
C ASP A 10 21.03 -10.83 5.55
N SER A 11 19.71 -10.95 5.64
CA SER A 11 18.98 -10.74 6.90
C SER A 11 19.27 -11.91 7.83
N ASN A 12 19.73 -11.63 9.04
CA ASN A 12 20.11 -12.64 10.04
C ASN A 12 18.90 -13.52 10.38
N PRO A 13 19.05 -14.87 10.38
CA PRO A 13 17.99 -15.78 10.83
C PRO A 13 17.63 -15.60 12.32
N ASP A 14 18.53 -15.02 13.12
CA ASP A 14 18.29 -14.71 14.53
C ASP A 14 17.26 -13.59 14.74
N ASP A 15 17.17 -12.62 13.81
CA ASP A 15 16.26 -11.47 13.96
C ASP A 15 14.78 -11.87 13.75
N ASP A 16 14.52 -12.84 12.87
CA ASP A 16 13.17 -13.36 12.60
C ASP A 16 12.68 -14.29 13.71
N ASP A 17 13.57 -15.01 14.37
CA ASP A 17 13.22 -15.85 15.52
C ASP A 17 13.02 -15.01 16.78
N GLU A 18 13.77 -13.92 16.94
CA GLU A 18 13.53 -12.90 17.97
C GLU A 18 12.17 -12.21 17.77
N LEU A 19 11.81 -11.85 16.54
CA LEU A 19 10.50 -11.25 16.23
C LEU A 19 9.33 -12.22 16.52
N ASN A 20 9.45 -13.49 16.16
CA ASN A 20 8.43 -14.51 16.44
C ASN A 20 8.31 -14.79 17.96
N PHE A 21 9.43 -14.76 18.68
CA PHE A 21 9.45 -14.86 20.13
C PHE A 21 8.74 -13.68 20.79
N LEU A 22 9.03 -12.45 20.36
CA LEU A 22 8.39 -11.23 20.86
C LEU A 22 6.88 -11.19 20.59
N LEU A 23 6.44 -11.60 19.40
CA LEU A 23 5.01 -11.69 19.06
C LEU A 23 4.29 -12.74 19.92
N SER A 24 4.92 -13.89 20.15
CA SER A 24 4.37 -14.96 21.00
C SER A 24 4.28 -14.52 22.46
N GLN A 25 5.30 -13.82 22.95
CA GLN A 25 5.31 -13.24 24.28
C GLN A 25 4.21 -12.18 24.44
N GLN A 26 4.05 -11.28 23.47
CA GLN A 26 3.02 -10.25 23.52
C GLN A 26 1.60 -10.85 23.47
N HIS A 27 1.38 -11.90 22.69
CA HIS A 27 0.12 -12.63 22.68
C HIS A 27 -0.17 -13.30 24.04
N HIS A 28 0.86 -13.89 24.67
CA HIS A 28 0.73 -14.51 25.99
C HIS A 28 0.43 -13.47 27.09
N GLU A 29 1.13 -12.33 27.08
CA GLU A 29 0.91 -11.23 28.02
C GLU A 29 -0.50 -10.64 27.90
N LEU A 30 -0.99 -10.48 26.66
CA LEU A 30 -2.36 -10.05 26.41
C LEU A 30 -3.36 -11.06 27.00
N MET A 31 -3.21 -12.36 26.72
CA MET A 31 -4.13 -13.39 27.23
C MET A 31 -4.12 -13.49 28.76
N ALA A 32 -2.94 -13.31 29.38
CA ALA A 32 -2.81 -13.23 30.82
C ALA A 32 -3.53 -11.98 31.38
N ALA A 33 -3.44 -10.84 30.71
CA ALA A 33 -4.15 -9.62 31.10
C ALA A 33 -5.68 -9.79 31.02
N HIS A 34 -6.19 -10.46 29.98
CA HIS A 34 -7.61 -10.76 29.84
C HIS A 34 -8.10 -11.72 30.94
N SER A 35 -7.32 -12.75 31.27
CA SER A 35 -7.64 -13.64 32.39
C SER A 35 -7.70 -12.87 33.71
N LEU A 36 -6.75 -11.95 33.94
CA LEU A 36 -6.70 -11.14 35.15
C LEU A 36 -7.87 -10.16 35.24
N GLU A 37 -8.28 -9.54 34.13
CA GLU A 37 -9.44 -8.65 34.06
C GLU A 37 -10.74 -9.41 34.37
N SER A 38 -10.90 -10.62 33.80
CA SER A 38 -12.02 -11.52 34.13
C SER A 38 -12.05 -11.93 35.60
N ASP A 39 -10.89 -12.20 36.21
CA ASP A 39 -10.80 -12.58 37.64
C ASP A 39 -11.13 -11.38 38.55
N LEU A 40 -10.75 -10.16 38.17
CA LEU A 40 -11.09 -8.93 38.90
C LEU A 40 -12.58 -8.60 38.83
N ASP A 41 -13.20 -8.78 37.66
CA ASP A 41 -14.65 -8.62 37.49
C ASP A 41 -15.44 -9.66 38.30
N PHE A 42 -14.97 -10.90 38.33
CA PHE A 42 -15.56 -11.95 39.17
C PHE A 42 -15.42 -11.63 40.67
N ALA A 43 -14.25 -11.16 41.11
CA ALA A 43 -14.03 -10.73 42.49
C ALA A 43 -14.91 -9.53 42.89
N PHE A 44 -15.09 -8.57 41.98
CA PHE A 44 -15.98 -7.43 42.18
C PHE A 44 -17.45 -7.85 42.31
N GLN A 45 -17.92 -8.78 41.47
CA GLN A 45 -19.27 -9.35 41.58
C GLN A 45 -19.46 -10.09 42.91
N LEU A 46 -18.46 -10.84 43.36
CA LEU A 46 -18.51 -11.53 44.65
C LEU A 46 -18.62 -10.54 45.81
N GLN A 47 -17.81 -9.48 45.81
CA GLN A 47 -17.85 -8.42 46.80
C GLN A 47 -19.19 -7.65 46.80
N LEU A 48 -19.76 -7.39 45.62
CA LEU A 48 -21.06 -6.75 45.49
C LEU A 48 -22.17 -7.65 46.04
N GLN A 49 -22.12 -8.95 45.77
CA GLN A 49 -23.07 -9.92 46.31
C GLN A 49 -22.96 -10.05 47.84
N GLU A 50 -21.74 -10.07 48.39
CA GLU A 50 -21.50 -10.05 49.83
C GLU A 50 -22.04 -8.76 50.47
N ALA A 51 -21.80 -7.59 49.87
CA ALA A 51 -22.31 -6.30 50.36
C ALA A 51 -23.84 -6.21 50.32
N LEU A 52 -24.48 -6.74 49.27
CA LEU A 52 -25.94 -6.83 49.16
C LEU A 52 -26.52 -7.78 50.23
N SER A 53 -25.86 -8.92 50.48
CA SER A 53 -26.28 -9.86 51.52
C SER A 53 -26.14 -9.29 52.94
N ALA A 54 -25.09 -8.51 53.20
CA ALA A 54 -24.89 -7.80 54.47
C ALA A 54 -25.94 -6.68 54.68
N SER A 55 -26.40 -6.05 53.60
CA SER A 55 -27.39 -4.97 53.62
C SER A 55 -28.84 -5.44 53.80
N LEU A 56 -29.10 -6.75 53.68
CA LEU A 56 -30.44 -7.35 53.86
C LEU A 56 -30.75 -7.73 55.33
N SER A 57 -29.92 -7.30 56.29
CA SER A 57 -30.30 -7.29 57.71
C SER A 57 -31.33 -6.18 57.99
N PRO A 58 -32.41 -6.44 58.75
CA PRO A 58 -33.68 -5.79 58.49
C PRO A 58 -33.80 -4.42 59.15
N HIS A 59 -33.75 -3.33 58.39
CA HIS A 59 -34.51 -2.09 58.68
C HIS A 59 -34.85 -1.32 57.39
N THR A 60 -36.10 -1.47 56.95
CA THR A 60 -37.02 -0.50 56.32
C THR A 60 -36.54 0.53 55.28
N SER A 61 -37.00 0.29 54.04
CA SER A 61 -37.59 1.21 53.03
C SER A 61 -36.73 2.27 52.32
N GLN A 62 -36.29 1.96 51.09
CA GLN A 62 -36.06 2.90 49.98
C GLN A 62 -36.44 2.28 48.62
N PRO A 63 -36.84 3.09 47.60
CA PRO A 63 -37.28 2.62 46.29
C PRO A 63 -36.12 2.10 45.40
N PRO A 64 -36.38 1.26 44.38
CA PRO A 64 -35.34 0.53 43.66
C PRO A 64 -34.49 1.44 42.73
N PRO A 65 -33.17 1.20 42.61
CA PRO A 65 -32.32 1.88 41.63
C PRO A 65 -32.55 1.33 40.21
N PRO A 66 -32.21 2.10 39.16
CA PRO A 66 -32.35 1.67 37.77
C PRO A 66 -31.40 0.50 37.44
N PRO A 67 -31.73 -0.36 36.45
CA PRO A 67 -30.92 -1.53 36.13
C PRO A 67 -29.52 -1.12 35.66
N PRO A 68 -28.47 -1.87 36.03
CA PRO A 68 -27.12 -1.61 35.56
C PRO A 68 -27.05 -1.79 34.04
N GLN A 69 -26.44 -0.82 33.37
CA GLN A 69 -26.11 -0.93 31.95
C GLN A 69 -25.06 -2.04 31.74
N PRO A 70 -25.15 -2.84 30.67
CA PRO A 70 -24.15 -3.87 30.39
C PRO A 70 -22.76 -3.25 30.19
N PRO A 71 -21.68 -3.93 30.61
CA PRO A 71 -20.33 -3.43 30.44
C PRO A 71 -20.03 -3.19 28.95
N VAL A 72 -19.33 -2.09 28.70
CA VAL A 72 -18.99 -1.56 27.38
C VAL A 72 -17.93 -2.46 26.73
N GLN A 73 -18.22 -2.85 25.49
CA GLN A 73 -17.47 -3.64 24.48
C GLN A 73 -15.92 -3.47 24.41
N ASN A 74 -15.17 -3.85 25.45
CA ASN A 74 -13.71 -3.97 25.37
C ASN A 74 -13.27 -5.35 24.83
N ASP A 75 -14.04 -6.40 25.06
CA ASP A 75 -13.74 -7.79 24.62
C ASP A 75 -13.60 -7.91 23.09
N THR A 76 -14.35 -7.11 22.33
CA THR A 76 -14.35 -7.19 20.87
C THR A 76 -13.05 -6.67 20.26
N VAL A 77 -12.48 -5.60 20.81
CA VAL A 77 -11.23 -4.99 20.32
C VAL A 77 -10.05 -5.91 20.63
N PHE A 78 -10.05 -6.51 21.82
CA PHE A 78 -9.02 -7.44 22.24
C PHE A 78 -9.04 -8.74 21.43
N SER A 79 -10.24 -9.31 21.19
CA SER A 79 -10.45 -10.49 20.33
C SER A 79 -9.99 -10.25 18.88
N LEU A 80 -10.33 -9.09 18.31
CA LEU A 80 -9.88 -8.71 16.95
C LEU A 80 -8.36 -8.54 16.88
N THR A 81 -7.73 -7.97 17.91
CA THR A 81 -6.28 -7.77 17.95
C THR A 81 -5.54 -9.10 18.08
N SER A 82 -6.05 -10.03 18.90
CA SER A 82 -5.51 -11.39 19.01
C SER A 82 -5.64 -12.15 17.69
N GLN A 83 -6.81 -12.13 17.03
CA GLN A 83 -7.01 -12.77 15.74
C GLN A 83 -6.07 -12.21 14.66
N MET A 84 -5.84 -10.89 14.65
CA MET A 84 -4.92 -10.25 13.71
C MET A 84 -3.47 -10.67 13.93
N LEU A 85 -3.02 -10.79 15.20
CA LEU A 85 -1.68 -11.27 15.54
C LEU A 85 -1.50 -12.74 15.15
N SER A 86 -2.49 -13.61 15.42
CA SER A 86 -2.44 -15.01 15.00
C SER A 86 -2.39 -15.17 13.48
N LYS A 87 -3.14 -14.33 12.75
CA LYS A 87 -3.08 -14.30 11.28
C LYS A 87 -1.69 -13.92 10.77
N LEU A 88 -1.09 -12.88 11.33
CA LEU A 88 0.27 -12.45 10.94
C LEU A 88 1.32 -13.52 11.25
N GLN A 89 1.22 -14.21 12.40
CA GLN A 89 2.10 -15.33 12.73
C GLN A 89 1.95 -16.47 11.73
N GLN A 90 0.71 -16.81 11.36
CA GLN A 90 0.45 -17.83 10.36
C GLN A 90 1.03 -17.45 8.99
N GLU A 91 0.84 -16.21 8.54
CA GLU A 91 1.41 -15.69 7.29
C GLU A 91 2.95 -15.76 7.28
N SER A 92 3.61 -15.46 8.41
CA SER A 92 5.07 -15.59 8.57
C SER A 92 5.55 -17.04 8.46
N LEU A 93 4.86 -17.98 9.12
CA LEU A 93 5.18 -19.41 9.05
C LEU A 93 4.97 -19.98 7.65
N ASP A 94 3.89 -19.59 6.99
CA ASP A 94 3.57 -20.00 5.63
C ASP A 94 4.61 -19.46 4.63
N HIS A 95 5.07 -18.21 4.82
CA HIS A 95 6.17 -17.64 4.05
C HIS A 95 7.48 -18.43 4.23
N LYS A 96 7.87 -18.76 5.48
CA LYS A 96 9.05 -19.59 5.76
C LYS A 96 8.96 -20.96 5.07
N ARG A 97 7.78 -21.60 5.09
CA ARG A 97 7.54 -22.88 4.42
C ARG A 97 7.70 -22.76 2.90
N CYS A 98 7.12 -21.73 2.30
CA CYS A 98 7.22 -21.44 0.87
C CYS A 98 8.68 -21.27 0.41
N LEU A 99 9.51 -20.57 1.19
CA LEU A 99 10.94 -20.42 0.90
C LEU A 99 11.69 -21.76 0.91
N LEU A 100 11.43 -22.62 1.90
CA LEU A 100 12.04 -23.95 1.99
C LEU A 100 11.62 -24.87 0.83
N GLU A 101 10.35 -24.85 0.45
CA GLU A 101 9.85 -25.61 -0.70
C GLU A 101 10.46 -25.13 -2.02
N THR A 102 10.59 -23.81 -2.19
CA THR A 102 11.25 -23.20 -3.36
C THR A 102 12.71 -23.64 -3.46
N GLN A 103 13.44 -23.63 -2.34
CA GLN A 103 14.83 -24.08 -2.29
C GLN A 103 14.96 -25.58 -2.64
N LYS A 104 14.05 -26.42 -2.13
CA LYS A 104 14.02 -27.85 -2.48
C LYS A 104 13.75 -28.07 -3.97
N LEU A 105 12.83 -27.30 -4.56
CA LEU A 105 12.51 -27.38 -5.98
C LEU A 105 13.70 -26.97 -6.85
N LYS A 106 14.42 -25.92 -6.45
CA LYS A 106 15.66 -25.49 -7.09
C LYS A 106 16.75 -26.57 -7.06
N ASP A 107 16.94 -27.23 -5.93
CA ASP A 107 17.94 -28.30 -5.79
C ASP A 107 17.54 -29.57 -6.57
N ASP A 108 16.24 -29.86 -6.68
CA ASP A 108 15.73 -30.92 -7.57
C ASP A 108 15.96 -30.58 -9.04
N LEU A 109 15.65 -29.34 -9.45
CA LEU A 109 15.84 -28.88 -10.82
C LEU A 109 17.30 -28.94 -11.24
N LYS A 110 18.23 -28.50 -10.39
CA LYS A 110 19.67 -28.59 -10.64
C LYS A 110 20.13 -30.03 -10.89
N ARG A 111 19.59 -30.98 -10.12
CA ARG A 111 19.88 -32.42 -10.32
C ARG A 111 19.34 -32.91 -11.66
N ARG A 112 18.08 -32.60 -12.00
CA ARG A 112 17.49 -33.00 -13.30
C ARG A 112 18.28 -32.45 -14.48
N VAL A 113 18.62 -31.16 -14.47
CA VAL A 113 19.39 -30.51 -15.55
C VAL A 113 20.78 -31.14 -15.67
N HIS A 114 21.42 -31.46 -14.55
CA HIS A 114 22.70 -32.17 -14.55
C HIS A 114 22.58 -33.58 -15.15
N ASP A 115 21.63 -34.37 -14.67
CA ASP A 115 21.45 -35.78 -15.05
C ASP A 115 21.05 -35.89 -16.53
N GLU A 116 20.29 -34.94 -17.04
CA GLU A 116 19.89 -34.87 -18.44
C GLU A 116 21.05 -34.48 -19.38
N LYS A 117 21.87 -33.50 -18.98
CA LYS A 117 23.12 -33.19 -19.71
C LYS A 117 24.06 -34.38 -19.73
N PHE A 118 24.12 -35.14 -18.64
CA PHE A 118 24.87 -36.38 -18.57
C PHE A 118 24.28 -37.47 -19.47
N ALA A 119 22.97 -37.67 -19.46
CA ALA A 119 22.28 -38.64 -20.31
C ALA A 119 22.47 -38.36 -21.80
N ARG A 120 22.42 -37.08 -22.24
CA ARG A 120 22.74 -36.68 -23.62
C ARG A 120 24.18 -37.02 -24.00
N ARG A 121 25.15 -36.72 -23.15
CA ARG A 121 26.56 -37.08 -23.39
C ARG A 121 26.79 -38.58 -23.51
N ILE A 122 26.03 -39.38 -22.77
CA ILE A 122 26.06 -40.84 -22.92
C ILE A 122 25.44 -41.27 -24.26
N ALA A 123 24.29 -40.69 -24.63
CA ALA A 123 23.62 -41.02 -25.88
C ALA A 123 24.46 -40.66 -27.13
N ASP A 124 25.20 -39.56 -27.06
CA ASP A 124 26.06 -39.06 -28.16
C ASP A 124 27.44 -39.75 -28.21
N MET A 125 27.68 -40.77 -27.38
CA MET A 125 28.99 -41.41 -27.31
C MET A 125 29.23 -42.30 -28.55
N PRO A 126 30.37 -42.12 -29.26
CA PRO A 126 30.75 -42.97 -30.38
C PRO A 126 30.78 -44.45 -30.00
N GLU A 127 30.28 -45.32 -30.89
CA GLU A 127 30.18 -46.76 -30.64
C GLU A 127 31.54 -47.41 -30.32
N GLU A 128 32.64 -46.90 -30.90
CA GLU A 128 34.02 -47.33 -30.61
C GLU A 128 34.41 -47.08 -29.14
N LEU A 129 33.97 -45.97 -28.55
CA LEU A 129 34.20 -45.68 -27.12
C LEU A 129 33.25 -46.49 -26.23
N TRP A 130 32.13 -46.94 -26.78
CA TRP A 130 31.17 -47.81 -26.08
C TRP A 130 31.64 -49.26 -26.02
N GLU A 131 32.38 -49.74 -27.00
CA GLU A 131 33.05 -51.05 -26.93
C GLU A 131 34.11 -51.09 -25.80
N ASP A 132 34.81 -49.98 -25.56
CA ASP A 132 35.86 -49.89 -24.53
C ASP A 132 35.32 -49.60 -23.12
N TRP A 133 34.22 -48.86 -23.00
CA TRP A 133 33.73 -48.34 -21.72
C TRP A 133 32.28 -48.70 -21.39
N GLY A 134 31.54 -49.32 -22.29
CA GLY A 134 30.11 -49.64 -22.13
C GLY A 134 29.82 -50.58 -20.97
N ASP A 135 30.78 -51.39 -20.53
CA ASP A 135 30.65 -52.23 -19.33
C ASP A 135 30.57 -51.43 -18.02
N PHE A 136 30.96 -50.15 -18.03
CA PHE A 136 30.92 -49.25 -16.86
C PHE A 136 29.69 -48.34 -16.83
N PHE A 137 28.87 -48.34 -17.90
CA PHE A 137 27.74 -47.42 -18.05
C PHE A 137 26.50 -48.11 -18.65
N GLU A 138 25.32 -47.85 -18.11
CA GLU A 138 24.06 -48.32 -18.71
C GLU A 138 23.57 -47.30 -19.77
N ARG A 139 23.17 -47.78 -20.96
CA ARG A 139 22.53 -46.91 -21.97
C ARG A 139 21.23 -46.32 -21.40
N PRO A 140 20.96 -45.01 -21.57
CA PRO A 140 19.71 -44.40 -21.15
C PRO A 140 18.51 -45.13 -21.78
N PHE A 141 17.49 -45.46 -20.99
CA PHE A 141 16.33 -46.26 -21.41
C PHE A 141 15.71 -45.77 -22.73
N GLY A 142 15.84 -46.58 -23.79
CA GLY A 142 15.44 -46.25 -25.16
C GLY A 142 14.15 -46.88 -25.69
N GLU A 143 13.45 -47.73 -24.93
CA GLU A 143 12.25 -48.41 -25.42
C GLU A 143 11.07 -48.19 -24.47
N GLY A 144 10.33 -47.08 -24.68
CA GLY A 144 9.10 -46.86 -23.91
C GLY A 144 8.48 -45.46 -23.93
N CYS A 145 9.05 -44.48 -24.64
CA CYS A 145 8.43 -43.16 -24.77
C CYS A 145 7.88 -42.94 -26.18
N SER A 146 6.69 -43.49 -26.44
CA SER A 146 5.96 -43.22 -27.67
C SER A 146 5.42 -41.78 -27.69
N LYS A 147 6.00 -40.93 -28.51
CA LYS A 147 5.26 -40.00 -29.38
C LYS A 147 6.03 -39.87 -30.69
N GLU A 148 5.43 -40.44 -31.72
CA GLU A 148 5.85 -40.42 -33.12
C GLU A 148 6.08 -38.98 -33.59
N LEU A 149 7.31 -38.68 -34.01
CA LEU A 149 7.55 -37.69 -35.06
C LEU A 149 8.32 -38.41 -36.15
N CYS A 150 7.56 -38.83 -37.16
CA CYS A 150 8.05 -39.33 -38.43
C CYS A 150 8.84 -38.21 -39.10
N TRP A 151 10.15 -38.37 -39.23
CA TRP A 151 10.94 -37.60 -40.19
C TRP A 151 11.07 -38.48 -41.43
N ASP A 152 10.36 -38.08 -42.48
CA ASP A 152 10.52 -38.65 -43.82
C ASP A 152 11.99 -38.55 -44.24
N GLU A 153 12.57 -39.70 -44.58
CA GLU A 153 13.87 -39.82 -45.23
C GLU A 153 13.81 -39.14 -46.59
N THR A 154 14.58 -38.07 -46.77
CA THR A 154 15.08 -37.71 -48.09
C THR A 154 16.57 -37.44 -48.01
N ASP A 155 17.31 -38.30 -48.70
CA ASP A 155 18.75 -38.30 -48.88
C ASP A 155 19.32 -36.92 -49.23
N SER A 156 20.31 -36.48 -48.46
CA SER A 156 21.47 -35.78 -49.03
C SER A 156 22.66 -35.90 -48.07
N GLU A 157 23.61 -36.75 -48.46
CA GLU A 157 24.98 -36.73 -47.97
C GLU A 157 25.60 -35.36 -48.27
N ILE A 158 26.23 -34.71 -47.27
CA ILE A 158 27.58 -34.12 -47.31
C ILE A 158 27.88 -33.31 -46.03
N ASP A 159 29.04 -33.65 -45.46
CA ASP A 159 29.96 -32.94 -44.56
C ASP A 159 29.56 -32.61 -43.11
N SER A 160 30.11 -33.46 -42.24
CA SER A 160 30.46 -33.26 -40.84
C SER A 160 31.37 -32.04 -40.61
N VAL A 161 30.79 -30.97 -40.04
CA VAL A 161 31.49 -29.98 -39.21
C VAL A 161 30.54 -29.57 -38.08
N ASP A 162 30.92 -29.88 -36.84
CA ASP A 162 30.41 -29.35 -35.56
C ASP A 162 29.05 -28.62 -35.60
N GLY A 163 27.97 -29.41 -35.58
CA GLY A 163 26.59 -28.92 -35.56
C GLY A 163 25.86 -29.31 -34.27
N VAL A 164 26.36 -28.93 -33.10
CA VAL A 164 25.48 -28.87 -31.92
C VAL A 164 24.56 -27.68 -32.12
N SER A 165 23.29 -27.92 -32.42
CA SER A 165 22.27 -26.87 -32.45
C SER A 165 22.10 -26.31 -31.03
N ASP A 166 22.93 -25.34 -30.66
CA ASP A 166 22.97 -24.62 -29.37
C ASP A 166 21.73 -23.73 -29.11
N ASN A 167 20.70 -23.84 -29.97
CA ASN A 167 19.50 -23.01 -30.00
C ASN A 167 18.30 -23.59 -29.24
N GLU A 168 18.47 -24.68 -28.48
CA GLU A 168 17.39 -25.24 -27.66
C GLU A 168 17.30 -24.46 -26.34
N TYR A 169 16.13 -23.87 -26.07
CA TYR A 169 15.86 -23.17 -24.81
C TYR A 169 15.61 -24.19 -23.71
N ASP A 170 16.18 -23.95 -22.52
CA ASP A 170 16.12 -24.93 -21.44
C ASP A 170 14.71 -25.05 -20.82
N PHE A 171 13.90 -23.98 -20.87
CA PHE A 171 12.60 -23.93 -20.19
C PHE A 171 11.54 -23.17 -20.98
N ARG A 172 10.29 -23.63 -20.83
CA ARG A 172 9.11 -23.03 -21.46
C ARG A 172 8.07 -22.62 -20.42
N ILE A 173 7.51 -21.43 -20.57
CA ILE A 173 6.48 -20.87 -19.69
C ILE A 173 5.16 -20.76 -20.44
N TYR A 174 4.17 -21.51 -19.98
CA TYR A 174 2.78 -21.39 -20.41
C TYR A 174 2.04 -20.51 -19.40
N PHE A 175 1.32 -19.50 -19.87
CA PHE A 175 0.54 -18.62 -19.00
C PHE A 175 -0.85 -18.38 -19.57
N LYS A 176 -1.81 -18.15 -18.68
CA LYS A 176 -3.16 -17.77 -19.05
C LYS A 176 -3.83 -16.92 -17.98
N GLY A 177 -4.36 -15.78 -18.38
CA GLY A 177 -5.27 -14.97 -17.58
C GLY A 177 -6.70 -15.13 -18.09
N LEU A 178 -7.61 -15.57 -17.21
CA LEU A 178 -9.03 -15.72 -17.52
C LEU A 178 -9.88 -14.77 -16.70
N ILE A 179 -10.97 -14.33 -17.32
CA ILE A 179 -12.06 -13.61 -16.68
C ILE A 179 -13.33 -14.35 -17.08
N SER A 180 -14.11 -14.77 -16.09
CA SER A 180 -15.40 -15.44 -16.28
C SER A 180 -16.46 -14.72 -15.47
N GLU A 181 -17.64 -14.54 -16.04
CA GLU A 181 -18.81 -14.08 -15.31
C GLU A 181 -19.56 -15.31 -14.79
N GLU A 182 -19.52 -15.55 -13.48
CA GLU A 182 -20.19 -16.70 -12.88
C GLU A 182 -21.43 -16.23 -12.10
N LYS A 183 -22.52 -16.98 -12.23
CA LYS A 183 -23.77 -16.71 -11.50
C LYS A 183 -23.76 -17.49 -10.19
N VAL A 184 -23.54 -16.77 -9.09
CA VAL A 184 -23.65 -17.34 -7.74
C VAL A 184 -24.87 -16.72 -7.06
N LYS A 185 -25.89 -17.53 -6.77
CA LYS A 185 -27.12 -17.10 -6.06
C LYS A 185 -27.84 -15.90 -6.73
N ASP A 186 -28.13 -16.00 -8.03
CA ASP A 186 -28.84 -15.00 -8.85
C ASP A 186 -28.15 -13.64 -9.04
N LYS A 187 -26.88 -13.49 -8.65
CA LYS A 187 -26.05 -12.33 -9.00
C LYS A 187 -24.89 -12.78 -9.87
N ALA A 188 -24.75 -12.16 -11.05
CA ALA A 188 -23.60 -12.35 -11.91
C ALA A 188 -22.42 -11.56 -11.33
N SER A 189 -21.29 -12.22 -11.10
CA SER A 189 -20.06 -11.61 -10.60
C SER A 189 -18.89 -12.00 -11.51
N ASN A 190 -18.01 -11.03 -11.79
CA ASN A 190 -16.81 -11.27 -12.59
C ASN A 190 -15.71 -11.86 -11.69
N TYR A 191 -15.29 -13.08 -12.01
CA TYR A 191 -14.17 -13.76 -11.38
C TYR A 191 -12.99 -13.76 -12.34
N ALA A 192 -11.79 -13.60 -11.82
CA ALA A 192 -10.58 -13.67 -12.62
C ALA A 192 -9.57 -14.61 -11.97
N GLY A 193 -8.82 -15.32 -12.80
CA GLY A 193 -7.83 -16.30 -12.36
C GLY A 193 -6.63 -16.30 -13.30
N ILE A 194 -5.45 -16.54 -12.74
CA ILE A 194 -4.24 -16.82 -13.52
C ILE A 194 -3.82 -18.26 -13.33
N GLY A 195 -3.33 -18.83 -14.42
CA GLY A 195 -2.67 -20.12 -14.47
C GLY A 195 -1.31 -19.95 -15.13
N VAL A 196 -0.27 -20.50 -14.53
CA VAL A 196 1.07 -20.56 -15.12
C VAL A 196 1.64 -21.96 -14.94
N ALA A 197 2.24 -22.50 -15.98
CA ALA A 197 3.01 -23.74 -15.94
C ALA A 197 4.42 -23.48 -16.50
N ILE A 198 5.44 -23.84 -15.74
CA ILE A 198 6.84 -23.83 -16.20
C ILE A 198 7.22 -25.27 -16.50
N CYS A 199 7.74 -25.51 -17.70
CA CYS A 199 8.18 -26.82 -18.18
C CYS A 199 9.65 -26.80 -18.59
N ASP A 200 10.30 -27.97 -18.58
CA ASP A 200 11.61 -28.18 -19.23
C ASP A 200 11.49 -28.21 -20.76
N PHE A 201 12.61 -28.38 -21.46
CA PHE A 201 12.64 -28.46 -22.93
C PHE A 201 11.90 -29.68 -23.51
N ARG A 202 11.56 -30.68 -22.69
CA ARG A 202 10.77 -31.86 -23.07
C ARG A 202 9.29 -31.70 -22.71
N ASP A 203 8.86 -30.48 -22.36
CA ASP A 203 7.52 -30.15 -21.88
C ASP A 203 7.10 -30.88 -20.58
N ASN A 204 8.07 -31.40 -19.80
CA ASN A 204 7.76 -31.91 -18.47
C ASN A 204 7.54 -30.76 -17.49
N LEU A 205 6.46 -30.86 -16.72
CA LEU A 205 6.05 -29.84 -15.78
C LEU A 205 6.99 -29.75 -14.55
N ILE A 206 7.47 -28.54 -14.29
CA ILE A 206 8.35 -28.20 -13.15
C ILE A 206 7.56 -27.47 -12.06
N LEU A 207 6.74 -26.47 -12.44
CA LEU A 207 6.00 -25.64 -11.51
C LEU A 207 4.62 -25.29 -12.05
N GLU A 208 3.60 -25.38 -11.19
CA GLU A 208 2.25 -24.89 -11.45
C GLU A 208 1.93 -23.72 -10.52
N ILE A 209 1.31 -22.67 -11.07
CA ILE A 209 0.83 -21.53 -10.31
C ILE A 209 -0.63 -21.33 -10.66
N THR A 210 -1.47 -21.42 -9.64
CA THR A 210 -2.91 -21.19 -9.71
C THR A 210 -3.25 -20.11 -8.71
N LYS A 211 -3.68 -18.93 -9.19
CA LYS A 211 -3.91 -17.78 -8.31
C LYS A 211 -5.17 -17.01 -8.70
N PRO A 212 -6.09 -16.76 -7.75
CA PRO A 212 -7.25 -15.91 -8.00
C PRO A 212 -6.81 -14.45 -8.14
N LEU A 213 -7.39 -13.72 -9.10
CA LEU A 213 -7.20 -12.28 -9.24
C LEU A 213 -8.38 -11.55 -8.62
N VAL A 214 -8.12 -10.83 -7.53
CA VAL A 214 -9.12 -10.00 -6.84
C VAL A 214 -8.94 -8.55 -7.29
N GLY A 215 -9.98 -7.95 -7.87
CA GLY A 215 -10.01 -6.53 -8.24
C GLY A 215 -11.03 -6.18 -9.32
N VAL A 216 -11.75 -5.06 -9.15
CA VAL A 216 -12.75 -4.56 -10.12
C VAL A 216 -12.06 -3.90 -11.33
N GLY A 217 -12.59 -4.17 -12.53
CA GLY A 217 -12.12 -3.55 -13.77
C GLY A 217 -10.87 -4.20 -14.39
N LEU A 218 -10.61 -5.48 -14.10
CA LEU A 218 -9.63 -6.27 -14.84
C LEU A 218 -10.11 -6.42 -16.30
N SER A 219 -9.34 -5.91 -17.25
CA SER A 219 -9.55 -6.28 -18.66
C SER A 219 -8.91 -7.64 -18.93
N LYS A 220 -9.40 -8.33 -19.95
CA LYS A 220 -8.80 -9.59 -20.40
C LYS A 220 -7.30 -9.44 -20.66
N GLN A 221 -6.88 -8.32 -21.27
CA GLN A 221 -5.45 -8.05 -21.50
C GLN A 221 -4.67 -7.89 -20.19
N ALA A 222 -5.27 -7.25 -19.18
CA ALA A 222 -4.62 -7.08 -17.89
C ALA A 222 -4.45 -8.41 -17.14
N ALA A 223 -5.45 -9.31 -17.20
CA ALA A 223 -5.35 -10.64 -16.60
C ALA A 223 -4.23 -11.48 -17.23
N GLU A 224 -4.14 -11.47 -18.57
CA GLU A 224 -3.10 -12.18 -19.32
C GLU A 224 -1.69 -11.63 -19.02
N LEU A 225 -1.52 -10.30 -19.00
CA LEU A 225 -0.24 -9.69 -18.65
C LEU A 225 0.16 -9.97 -17.19
N LYS A 226 -0.80 -9.99 -16.25
CA LYS A 226 -0.54 -10.38 -14.87
C LYS A 226 -0.10 -11.85 -14.75
N ALA A 227 -0.71 -12.75 -15.51
CA ALA A 227 -0.28 -14.14 -15.57
C ALA A 227 1.17 -14.28 -16.08
N LEU A 228 1.53 -13.53 -17.14
CA LEU A 228 2.90 -13.51 -17.65
C LEU A 228 3.90 -12.95 -16.63
N ILE A 229 3.57 -11.84 -15.96
CA ILE A 229 4.42 -11.25 -14.93
C ILE A 229 4.67 -12.25 -13.79
N GLU A 230 3.63 -12.94 -13.33
CA GLU A 230 3.77 -13.97 -12.28
C GLU A 230 4.69 -15.11 -12.75
N GLY A 231 4.54 -15.57 -14.00
CA GLY A 231 5.38 -16.62 -14.56
C GLY A 231 6.85 -16.22 -14.71
N LEU A 232 7.13 -15.00 -15.17
CA LEU A 232 8.50 -14.48 -15.25
C LEU A 232 9.12 -14.32 -13.86
N ASN A 233 8.37 -13.85 -12.86
CA ASN A 233 8.88 -13.76 -11.50
C ASN A 233 9.18 -15.15 -10.92
N ALA A 234 8.31 -16.13 -11.16
CA ALA A 234 8.55 -17.50 -10.72
C ALA A 234 9.80 -18.11 -11.39
N ALA A 235 9.99 -17.88 -12.68
CA ALA A 235 11.22 -18.29 -13.38
C ALA A 235 12.48 -17.63 -12.81
N LEU A 236 12.42 -16.35 -12.44
CA LEU A 236 13.54 -15.67 -11.76
C LEU A 236 13.81 -16.24 -10.37
N SER A 237 12.78 -16.58 -9.60
CA SER A 237 12.92 -17.21 -8.28
C SER A 237 13.56 -18.60 -8.36
N LEU A 238 13.40 -19.29 -9.50
CA LEU A 238 14.06 -20.56 -9.79
C LEU A 238 15.45 -20.42 -10.43
N GLU A 239 15.94 -19.18 -10.62
CA GLU A 239 17.21 -18.89 -11.28
C GLU A 239 17.31 -19.50 -12.69
N LEU A 240 16.22 -19.44 -13.46
CA LEU A 240 16.22 -19.88 -14.86
C LEU A 240 16.84 -18.80 -15.74
N ASP A 241 17.86 -19.16 -16.53
CA ASP A 241 18.63 -18.21 -17.33
C ASP A 241 18.11 -18.04 -18.76
N ARG A 242 17.65 -19.12 -19.40
CA ARG A 242 17.18 -19.15 -20.80
C ARG A 242 15.74 -19.66 -20.83
N ILE A 243 14.79 -18.80 -21.22
CA ILE A 243 13.37 -19.15 -21.21
C ILE A 243 12.65 -18.76 -22.51
N GLU A 244 11.66 -19.55 -22.90
CA GLU A 244 10.63 -19.15 -23.86
C GLU A 244 9.28 -19.03 -23.15
N PHE A 245 8.47 -18.04 -23.52
CA PHE A 245 7.10 -17.97 -23.01
C PHE A 245 6.08 -17.94 -24.14
N CYS A 246 5.01 -18.71 -23.94
CA CYS A 246 4.01 -19.02 -24.94
C CYS A 246 2.80 -18.10 -24.78
N CYS A 247 2.58 -17.24 -25.76
CA CYS A 247 1.46 -16.30 -25.80
C CYS A 247 0.44 -16.77 -26.84
N ASP A 248 -0.84 -16.91 -26.47
CA ASP A 248 -1.93 -17.19 -27.41
C ASP A 248 -2.76 -15.95 -27.77
N TYR A 249 -2.44 -14.79 -27.21
CA TYR A 249 -3.16 -13.55 -27.45
C TYR A 249 -2.33 -12.57 -28.27
N TYR A 250 -2.66 -12.50 -29.57
CA TYR A 250 -1.91 -11.74 -30.58
C TYR A 250 -1.61 -10.28 -30.19
N PRO A 251 -2.56 -9.47 -29.65
CA PRO A 251 -2.25 -8.10 -29.24
C PRO A 251 -1.16 -8.00 -28.16
N ILE A 252 -1.17 -8.91 -27.17
CA ILE A 252 -0.13 -8.95 -26.13
C ILE A 252 1.23 -9.33 -26.73
N TYR A 253 1.25 -10.31 -27.63
CA TYR A 253 2.46 -10.67 -28.36
C TYR A 253 3.04 -9.46 -29.12
N GLN A 254 2.20 -8.66 -29.79
CA GLN A 254 2.65 -7.44 -30.49
C GLN A 254 3.17 -6.36 -29.53
N TYR A 255 2.56 -6.20 -28.35
CA TYR A 255 3.03 -5.25 -27.34
C TYR A 255 4.41 -5.64 -26.78
N ILE A 256 4.61 -6.92 -26.47
CA ILE A 256 5.86 -7.42 -25.87
C ILE A 256 6.99 -7.43 -26.91
N THR A 257 6.68 -7.76 -28.17
CA THR A 257 7.65 -7.65 -29.29
C THR A 257 7.89 -6.21 -29.75
N ARG A 258 7.30 -5.22 -29.06
CA ARG A 258 7.42 -3.77 -29.33
C ARG A 258 6.95 -3.34 -30.72
N ARG A 259 6.13 -4.15 -31.37
CA ARG A 259 5.57 -3.83 -32.69
C ARG A 259 4.42 -2.84 -32.58
N TRP A 260 3.61 -2.95 -31.52
CA TRP A 260 2.48 -2.04 -31.26
C TRP A 260 2.62 -1.33 -29.90
N PRO A 261 2.29 -0.02 -29.80
CA PRO A 261 2.20 0.66 -28.52
C PRO A 261 0.82 0.40 -27.87
N PRO A 262 0.77 0.06 -26.56
CA PRO A 262 -0.50 -0.09 -25.86
C PRO A 262 -1.18 1.27 -25.65
N LYS A 263 -2.44 1.40 -26.11
CA LYS A 263 -3.24 2.64 -25.99
C LYS A 263 -3.62 2.97 -24.53
N GLN A 264 -3.89 1.96 -23.72
CA GLN A 264 -4.34 2.13 -22.32
C GLN A 264 -3.16 2.25 -21.35
N ARG A 265 -3.18 3.27 -20.48
CA ARG A 265 -2.13 3.51 -19.47
C ARG A 265 -1.86 2.30 -18.56
N LYS A 266 -2.91 1.63 -18.09
CA LYS A 266 -2.80 0.42 -17.24
C LYS A 266 -2.05 -0.72 -17.96
N ILE A 267 -2.39 -0.96 -19.23
CA ILE A 267 -1.75 -1.99 -20.06
C ILE A 267 -0.30 -1.59 -20.36
N SER A 268 -0.04 -0.32 -20.64
CA SER A 268 1.32 0.20 -20.84
C SER A 268 2.22 -0.03 -19.63
N MET A 269 1.72 0.20 -18.41
CA MET A 269 2.48 -0.11 -17.19
C MET A 269 2.81 -1.60 -17.05
N LEU A 270 1.84 -2.49 -17.29
CA LEU A 270 2.05 -3.94 -17.22
C LEU A 270 3.03 -4.43 -18.31
N VAL A 271 2.91 -3.93 -19.54
CA VAL A 271 3.86 -4.25 -20.62
C VAL A 271 5.27 -3.76 -20.26
N ASN A 272 5.41 -2.55 -19.71
CA ASN A 272 6.71 -2.05 -19.25
C ASN A 272 7.31 -2.94 -18.15
N GLN A 273 6.49 -3.44 -17.22
CA GLN A 273 6.94 -4.39 -16.22
C GLN A 273 7.43 -5.71 -16.84
N VAL A 274 6.71 -6.27 -17.80
CA VAL A 274 7.14 -7.46 -18.56
C VAL A 274 8.49 -7.18 -19.25
N LEU A 275 8.61 -6.06 -19.96
CA LEU A 275 9.84 -5.69 -20.66
C LEU A 275 11.04 -5.51 -19.71
N LEU A 276 10.81 -5.04 -18.48
CA LEU A 276 11.84 -4.94 -17.44
C LEU A 276 12.25 -6.32 -16.91
N LEU A 277 11.29 -7.24 -16.74
CA LEU A 277 11.57 -8.60 -16.31
C LEU A 277 12.33 -9.40 -17.37
N GLN A 278 11.99 -9.26 -18.64
CA GLN A 278 12.70 -9.93 -19.75
C GLN A 278 14.20 -9.60 -19.77
N ARG A 279 14.59 -8.38 -19.38
CA ARG A 279 16.00 -7.95 -19.33
C ARG A 279 16.82 -8.62 -18.22
N LYS A 280 16.17 -9.30 -17.28
CA LYS A 280 16.85 -10.01 -16.18
C LYS A 280 17.31 -11.42 -16.57
N PHE A 281 16.83 -11.94 -17.70
CA PHE A 281 17.21 -13.25 -18.23
C PHE A 281 18.38 -13.12 -19.21
N THR A 282 19.15 -14.19 -19.37
CA THR A 282 20.22 -14.25 -20.38
C THR A 282 19.65 -14.34 -21.79
N ASP A 283 18.58 -15.11 -21.96
CA ASP A 283 17.78 -15.18 -23.18
C ASP A 283 16.29 -15.37 -22.82
N CYS A 284 15.42 -14.58 -23.43
CA CYS A 284 14.00 -14.58 -23.13
C CYS A 284 13.18 -14.28 -24.39
N ARG A 285 12.54 -15.32 -24.95
CA ARG A 285 11.86 -15.24 -26.24
C ARG A 285 10.34 -15.42 -26.12
N PRO A 286 9.54 -14.50 -26.68
CA PRO A 286 8.10 -14.71 -26.87
C PRO A 286 7.83 -15.64 -28.06
N ILE A 287 6.97 -16.64 -27.88
CA ILE A 287 6.41 -17.47 -28.96
C ILE A 287 4.90 -17.22 -29.04
N LEU A 288 4.39 -17.03 -30.26
CA LEU A 288 2.96 -17.00 -30.53
C LEU A 288 2.47 -18.44 -30.77
N MET A 289 1.47 -18.89 -30.03
CA MET A 289 0.93 -20.26 -30.13
C MET A 289 -0.58 -20.24 -30.34
N ALA A 290 -1.13 -21.34 -30.87
CA ALA A 290 -2.58 -21.49 -30.95
C ALA A 290 -3.16 -21.71 -29.55
N ARG A 291 -4.38 -21.23 -29.33
CA ARG A 291 -5.09 -21.35 -28.04
C ARG A 291 -5.23 -22.79 -27.54
N ASN A 292 -5.26 -23.75 -28.46
CA ASN A 292 -5.39 -25.18 -28.16
C ASN A 292 -4.12 -25.79 -27.54
N ASP A 293 -2.98 -25.11 -27.61
CA ASP A 293 -1.70 -25.63 -27.15
C ASP A 293 -1.34 -25.16 -25.72
N ILE A 294 -2.11 -24.22 -25.13
CA ILE A 294 -1.91 -23.68 -23.78
C ILE A 294 -2.78 -24.43 -22.73
N LYS A 295 -2.95 -25.75 -22.89
CA LYS A 295 -3.94 -26.54 -22.11
C LYS A 295 -3.70 -26.50 -20.60
N TYR A 296 -2.43 -26.55 -20.16
CA TYR A 296 -2.06 -26.53 -18.73
C TYR A 296 -2.47 -25.21 -18.08
N ALA A 297 -2.00 -24.08 -18.60
CA ALA A 297 -2.27 -22.79 -18.00
C ALA A 297 -3.75 -22.39 -18.07
N PHE A 298 -4.48 -22.80 -19.11
CA PHE A 298 -5.93 -22.59 -19.17
C PHE A 298 -6.67 -23.37 -18.08
N LYS A 299 -6.30 -24.63 -17.84
CA LYS A 299 -6.87 -25.46 -16.78
C LYS A 299 -6.62 -24.82 -15.40
N LEU A 300 -5.37 -24.44 -15.12
CA LEU A 300 -4.98 -23.78 -13.86
C LEU A 300 -5.74 -22.45 -13.65
N ALA A 301 -5.84 -21.61 -14.68
CA ALA A 301 -6.58 -20.35 -14.60
C ALA A 301 -8.08 -20.56 -14.30
N ARG A 302 -8.68 -21.62 -14.86
CA ARG A 302 -10.08 -21.98 -14.58
C ARG A 302 -10.25 -22.56 -13.18
N GLU A 303 -9.31 -23.38 -12.71
CA GLU A 303 -9.31 -23.88 -11.33
C GLU A 303 -9.25 -22.74 -10.30
N ALA A 304 -8.46 -21.70 -10.58
CA ALA A 304 -8.42 -20.49 -9.75
C ALA A 304 -9.78 -19.76 -9.70
N ILE A 305 -10.56 -19.78 -10.78
CA ILE A 305 -11.91 -19.20 -10.81
C ILE A 305 -12.87 -20.11 -10.03
N VAL A 306 -12.84 -21.41 -10.28
CA VAL A 306 -13.70 -22.39 -9.61
C VAL A 306 -13.47 -22.37 -8.10
N SER A 307 -12.22 -22.26 -7.62
CA SER A 307 -11.92 -22.15 -6.20
C SER A 307 -12.53 -20.91 -5.54
N GLN A 308 -12.80 -19.85 -6.30
CA GLN A 308 -13.52 -18.67 -5.81
C GLN A 308 -15.04 -18.88 -5.74
N VAL A 309 -15.56 -19.83 -6.52
CA VAL A 309 -16.99 -20.16 -6.61
C VAL A 309 -17.40 -21.27 -5.64
N THR A 310 -16.53 -22.26 -5.39
CA THR A 310 -16.87 -23.49 -4.64
C THR A 310 -16.56 -23.46 -3.15
N GLN A 311 -16.00 -22.37 -2.60
CA GLN A 311 -15.75 -22.29 -1.15
C GLN A 311 -17.06 -22.38 -0.35
N PRO A 312 -17.24 -23.41 0.51
CA PRO A 312 -18.33 -23.45 1.47
C PRO A 312 -18.10 -22.34 2.49
N VAL A 313 -19.05 -21.42 2.57
CA VAL A 313 -19.04 -20.34 3.55
C VAL A 313 -19.34 -20.94 4.92
N GLU A 314 -18.30 -21.33 5.65
CA GLU A 314 -18.38 -21.61 7.08
C GLU A 314 -17.24 -20.87 7.81
N GLN A 315 -17.45 -19.58 8.08
CA GLN A 315 -17.87 -19.07 9.39
C GLN A 315 -17.58 -17.57 9.50
N ASN A 316 -18.61 -16.83 9.91
CA ASN A 316 -18.59 -15.46 10.44
C ASN A 316 -18.03 -14.35 9.54
N GLU A 317 -18.69 -14.08 8.43
CA GLU A 317 -18.85 -12.69 8.01
C GLU A 317 -20.35 -12.38 7.95
N SER A 318 -20.80 -11.57 8.91
CA SER A 318 -21.91 -10.65 8.69
C SER A 318 -21.79 -10.10 7.29
N LYS A 319 -22.72 -10.45 6.38
CA LYS A 319 -22.81 -9.99 4.98
C LYS A 319 -22.25 -8.57 4.85
N SER A 320 -20.97 -8.45 4.57
CA SER A 320 -20.36 -7.15 4.43
C SER A 320 -20.60 -6.77 2.98
N VAL A 321 -21.30 -5.68 2.82
CA VAL A 321 -21.44 -5.07 1.51
C VAL A 321 -20.03 -4.63 1.13
N LYS A 322 -19.45 -5.19 0.07
CA LYS A 322 -18.17 -4.68 -0.43
C LYS A 322 -18.41 -3.30 -1.04
N GLU A 323 -17.57 -2.35 -0.67
CA GLU A 323 -17.65 -0.97 -1.15
C GLU A 323 -16.30 -0.56 -1.73
N THR A 324 -16.31 0.11 -2.88
CA THR A 324 -15.10 0.61 -3.53
C THR A 324 -14.67 1.93 -2.91
N CYS A 325 -13.41 2.04 -2.50
CA CYS A 325 -12.86 3.31 -2.02
C CYS A 325 -12.49 4.22 -3.19
N VAL A 326 -12.99 5.47 -3.19
CA VAL A 326 -12.72 6.45 -4.26
C VAL A 326 -11.28 7.00 -4.28
N ILE A 327 -10.43 6.67 -3.28
CA ILE A 327 -9.03 7.12 -3.22
C ILE A 327 -8.09 6.06 -3.82
N CYS A 328 -8.12 4.82 -3.31
CA CYS A 328 -7.26 3.75 -3.84
C CYS A 328 -7.91 2.94 -4.97
N LEU A 329 -9.21 3.10 -5.20
CA LEU A 329 -9.99 2.33 -6.19
C LEU A 329 -10.01 0.81 -5.89
N GLU A 330 -9.78 0.44 -4.64
CA GLU A 330 -9.84 -0.95 -4.17
C GLU A 330 -11.18 -1.21 -3.45
N ASP A 331 -11.72 -2.41 -3.64
CA ASP A 331 -12.89 -2.88 -2.90
C ASP A 331 -12.49 -3.28 -1.49
N THR A 332 -13.16 -2.68 -0.51
CA THR A 332 -12.95 -3.00 0.91
C THR A 332 -14.27 -3.41 1.55
N ASP A 333 -14.19 -4.19 2.61
CA ASP A 333 -15.34 -4.59 3.41
C ASP A 333 -16.09 -3.35 3.95
N SER A 334 -17.43 -3.31 3.92
CA SER A 334 -18.20 -2.19 4.51
C SER A 334 -17.82 -1.84 5.96
N GLY A 335 -17.39 -2.83 6.75
CA GLY A 335 -16.89 -2.66 8.12
C GLY A 335 -15.49 -2.06 8.19
N SER A 336 -14.70 -2.17 7.11
CA SER A 336 -13.38 -1.56 6.94
C SER A 336 -13.41 -0.20 6.22
N MET A 337 -14.62 0.31 5.94
CA MET A 337 -14.85 1.63 5.37
C MET A 337 -15.17 2.64 6.48
N PHE A 338 -14.36 3.68 6.54
CA PHE A 338 -14.57 4.84 7.38
C PHE A 338 -15.62 5.77 6.74
N SER A 339 -16.73 5.97 7.44
CA SER A 339 -17.71 7.00 7.11
C SER A 339 -17.36 8.30 7.82
N VAL A 340 -17.25 9.39 7.06
CA VAL A 340 -17.05 10.72 7.64
C VAL A 340 -18.36 11.22 8.24
N ASP A 341 -18.35 11.53 9.54
CA ASP A 341 -19.51 12.10 10.22
C ASP A 341 -19.94 13.42 9.57
N GLY A 342 -21.24 13.58 9.35
CA GLY A 342 -21.84 14.80 8.81
C GLY A 342 -21.93 14.89 7.28
N CYS A 343 -21.03 14.26 6.50
CA CYS A 343 -21.17 14.16 5.03
C CYS A 343 -21.38 12.75 4.49
N MET A 344 -21.21 11.72 5.31
CA MET A 344 -21.43 10.31 4.95
C MET A 344 -20.57 9.81 3.76
N HIS A 345 -19.54 10.55 3.35
CA HIS A 345 -18.57 10.07 2.38
C HIS A 345 -17.72 8.95 3.01
N ARG A 346 -17.49 7.88 2.25
CA ARG A 346 -16.88 6.64 2.75
C ARG A 346 -15.57 6.35 2.03
N TYR A 347 -14.57 5.96 2.82
CA TYR A 347 -13.20 5.67 2.37
C TYR A 347 -12.63 4.51 3.17
N CYS A 348 -11.74 3.71 2.61
CA CYS A 348 -11.10 2.66 3.39
C CYS A 348 -10.21 3.26 4.49
N PHE A 349 -10.07 2.54 5.61
CA PHE A 349 -9.28 3.02 6.75
C PHE A 349 -7.82 3.34 6.40
N SER A 350 -7.20 2.60 5.49
CA SER A 350 -5.82 2.82 5.06
C SER A 350 -5.65 4.17 4.36
N CYS A 351 -6.52 4.49 3.40
CA CYS A 351 -6.50 5.78 2.70
C CYS A 351 -6.80 6.94 3.66
N MET A 352 -7.76 6.76 4.58
CA MET A 352 -8.08 7.81 5.55
C MET A 352 -6.91 8.05 6.52
N LYS A 353 -6.23 6.99 6.99
CA LYS A 353 -5.03 7.09 7.83
C LYS A 353 -3.94 7.90 7.14
N GLN A 354 -3.59 7.54 5.89
CA GLN A 354 -2.57 8.24 5.12
C GLN A 354 -2.95 9.71 4.87
N HIS A 355 -4.21 9.98 4.50
CA HIS A 355 -4.69 11.34 4.31
C HIS A 355 -4.53 12.18 5.58
N VAL A 356 -4.96 11.66 6.73
CA VAL A 356 -4.82 12.37 8.00
C VAL A 356 -3.35 12.58 8.37
N GLU A 357 -2.51 11.56 8.19
CA GLU A 357 -1.06 11.65 8.45
C GLU A 357 -0.42 12.78 7.65
N VAL A 358 -0.65 12.81 6.34
CA VAL A 358 -0.13 13.84 5.45
C VAL A 358 -0.64 15.22 5.88
N LYS A 359 -1.94 15.38 6.19
CA LYS A 359 -2.49 16.68 6.62
C LYS A 359 -1.91 17.17 7.95
N LEU A 360 -1.67 16.27 8.90
CA LEU A 360 -1.06 16.60 10.19
C LEU A 360 0.42 16.98 10.04
N LEU A 361 1.17 16.30 9.16
CA LEU A 361 2.56 16.65 8.81
C LEU A 361 2.63 18.05 8.17
N HIS A 362 1.69 18.37 7.28
CA HIS A 362 1.58 19.71 6.68
C HIS A 362 1.04 20.78 7.66
N GLY A 363 0.68 20.40 8.88
CA GLY A 363 0.20 21.29 9.92
C GLY A 363 -1.20 21.86 9.68
N THR A 364 -2.04 21.08 9.02
CA THR A 364 -3.44 21.41 8.73
C THR A 364 -4.38 20.45 9.43
N VAL A 365 -5.59 20.93 9.77
CA VAL A 365 -6.64 20.03 10.31
C VAL A 365 -7.19 19.21 9.14
N PRO A 366 -7.18 17.87 9.24
CA PRO A 366 -7.71 17.01 8.19
C PRO A 366 -9.22 17.21 8.05
N LYS A 367 -9.67 17.32 6.80
CA LYS A 367 -11.07 17.42 6.41
C LYS A 367 -11.45 16.23 5.54
N CYS A 368 -12.73 16.07 5.25
CA CYS A 368 -13.19 15.11 4.27
C CYS A 368 -12.41 15.25 2.94
N PRO A 369 -11.87 14.16 2.37
CA PRO A 369 -11.17 14.19 1.09
C PRO A 369 -12.05 14.57 -0.11
N HIS A 370 -13.37 14.43 -0.01
CA HIS A 370 -14.29 14.67 -1.12
C HIS A 370 -14.20 16.12 -1.61
N GLU A 371 -14.14 16.30 -2.93
CA GLU A 371 -14.10 17.63 -3.53
C GLU A 371 -15.32 18.48 -3.11
N GLY A 372 -15.07 19.73 -2.75
CA GLY A 372 -16.10 20.66 -2.28
C GLY A 372 -16.68 20.37 -0.89
N CYS A 373 -16.34 19.23 -0.26
CA CYS A 373 -16.82 18.90 1.07
C CYS A 373 -16.02 19.65 2.15
N LYS A 374 -16.73 20.30 3.08
CA LYS A 374 -16.13 21.09 4.17
C LYS A 374 -16.23 20.41 5.54
N SER A 375 -16.73 19.18 5.60
CA SER A 375 -16.87 18.43 6.86
C SER A 375 -15.51 18.17 7.49
N GLU A 376 -15.41 18.47 8.78
CA GLU A 376 -14.21 18.25 9.58
C GLU A 376 -14.24 16.86 10.20
N LEU A 377 -13.06 16.23 10.35
CA LEU A 377 -12.97 14.93 10.99
C LEU A 377 -12.97 15.08 12.52
N THR A 378 -13.84 14.34 13.20
CA THR A 378 -13.86 14.33 14.67
C THR A 378 -12.70 13.52 15.23
N VAL A 379 -12.19 13.92 16.39
CA VAL A 379 -11.06 13.24 17.05
C VAL A 379 -11.43 11.80 17.37
N ASP A 380 -12.65 11.55 17.84
CA ASP A 380 -13.08 10.22 18.28
C ASP A 380 -13.26 9.25 17.11
N SER A 381 -13.79 9.70 15.97
CA SER A 381 -13.90 8.87 14.78
C SER A 381 -12.52 8.50 14.21
N CYS A 382 -11.54 9.39 14.33
CA CYS A 382 -10.16 9.11 13.92
C CYS A 382 -9.42 8.11 14.82
N ARG A 383 -9.90 7.83 16.04
CA ARG A 383 -9.25 6.87 16.95
C ARG A 383 -9.21 5.45 16.41
N LYS A 384 -10.14 5.11 15.51
CA LYS A 384 -10.27 3.78 14.90
C LYS A 384 -9.08 3.40 14.03
N PHE A 385 -8.29 4.36 13.55
CA PHE A 385 -7.18 4.10 12.61
C PHE A 385 -5.89 4.90 12.90
N LEU A 386 -5.90 5.83 13.87
CA LEU A 386 -4.73 6.61 14.26
C LEU A 386 -4.04 6.06 15.50
N THR A 387 -2.72 6.25 15.57
CA THR A 387 -1.94 5.96 16.80
C THR A 387 -2.20 7.02 17.89
N PRO A 388 -1.98 6.71 19.18
CA PRO A 388 -2.15 7.67 20.28
C PRO A 388 -1.38 8.99 20.08
N LYS A 389 -0.17 8.92 19.52
CA LYS A 389 0.66 10.09 19.20
C LYS A 389 0.02 10.98 18.13
N MET A 390 -0.57 10.38 17.10
CA MET A 390 -1.26 11.11 16.03
C MET A 390 -2.57 11.73 16.52
N ILE A 391 -3.29 11.04 17.42
CA ILE A 391 -4.50 11.58 18.05
C ILE A 391 -4.16 12.83 18.88
N GLU A 392 -3.08 12.80 19.65
CA GLU A 392 -2.65 13.97 20.42
C GLU A 392 -2.25 15.13 19.51
N THR A 393 -1.55 14.82 18.41
CA THR A 393 -1.22 15.81 17.38
C THR A 393 -2.48 16.39 16.76
N LEU A 394 -3.49 15.56 16.42
CA LEU A 394 -4.77 16.01 15.88
C LEU A 394 -5.50 16.93 16.87
N LYS A 395 -5.60 16.55 18.15
CA LYS A 395 -6.20 17.41 19.20
C LYS A 395 -5.49 18.77 19.27
N GLN A 396 -4.17 18.76 19.24
CA GLN A 396 -3.38 19.98 19.22
C GLN A 396 -3.71 20.83 17.98
N ARG A 397 -3.70 20.25 16.77
CA ARG A 397 -4.02 20.98 15.53
C ARG A 397 -5.44 21.53 15.51
N THR A 398 -6.41 20.77 16.00
CA THR A 398 -7.81 21.20 16.11
C THR A 398 -7.95 22.39 17.06
N LYS A 399 -7.27 22.35 18.21
CA LYS A 399 -7.22 23.49 19.14
C LYS A 399 -6.49 24.70 18.53
N GLU A 400 -5.42 24.48 17.77
CA GLU A 400 -4.72 25.57 17.06
C GLU A 400 -5.62 26.22 16.00
N ALA A 401 -6.40 25.42 15.26
CA ALA A 401 -7.31 25.87 14.22
C ALA A 401 -8.54 26.60 14.76
N SER A 402 -9.03 26.23 15.95
CA SER A 402 -10.17 26.92 16.57
C SER A 402 -9.85 28.35 17.00
N ILE A 403 -8.56 28.69 17.17
CA ILE A 403 -8.11 30.05 17.48
C ILE A 403 -7.83 30.80 16.16
N PRO A 404 -8.61 31.85 15.85
CA PRO A 404 -8.36 32.69 14.68
C PRO A 404 -6.93 33.23 14.70
N VAL A 405 -6.28 33.29 13.53
CA VAL A 405 -4.87 33.74 13.42
C VAL A 405 -4.62 35.09 14.11
N THR A 406 -5.59 36.00 14.03
CA THR A 406 -5.56 37.33 14.66
C THR A 406 -5.59 37.30 16.19
N GLU A 407 -6.08 36.21 16.78
CA GLU A 407 -6.21 36.02 18.22
C GLU A 407 -5.11 35.13 18.83
N ARG A 408 -4.25 34.53 17.98
CA ARG A 408 -3.17 33.65 18.44
C ARG A 408 -2.10 34.41 19.19
N VAL A 409 -1.77 33.95 20.39
CA VAL A 409 -0.70 34.46 21.26
C VAL A 409 0.22 33.30 21.65
N TYR A 410 1.49 33.40 21.28
CA TYR A 410 2.50 32.43 21.66
C TYR A 410 3.29 32.93 22.89
N CYS A 411 3.60 32.00 23.79
CA CYS A 411 4.53 32.26 24.88
C CYS A 411 5.93 32.56 24.29
N PRO A 412 6.56 33.71 24.60
CA PRO A 412 7.84 34.09 24.00
C PRO A 412 9.04 33.36 24.58
N TYR A 413 8.85 32.54 25.63
CA TYR A 413 9.91 31.72 26.19
C TYR A 413 10.12 30.49 25.30
N PRO A 414 11.32 30.29 24.70
CA PRO A 414 11.55 29.24 23.70
C PRO A 414 11.24 27.82 24.19
N ARG A 415 11.52 27.54 25.47
CA ARG A 415 11.22 26.25 26.11
C ARG A 415 9.73 25.98 26.35
N CYS A 416 8.89 27.01 26.24
CA CYS A 416 7.45 26.89 26.49
C CYS A 416 6.64 26.97 25.20
N SER A 417 6.79 28.05 24.42
CA SER A 417 6.17 28.27 23.09
C SER A 417 4.68 27.90 22.97
N THR A 418 3.95 27.90 24.08
CA THR A 418 2.56 27.43 24.13
C THR A 418 1.66 28.42 23.41
N LEU A 419 0.77 27.92 22.55
CA LEU A 419 -0.27 28.71 21.90
C LEU A 419 -1.44 28.93 22.86
N MET A 420 -1.91 30.17 22.93
CA MET A 420 -3.06 30.60 23.72
C MET A 420 -3.88 31.62 22.89
N SER A 421 -5.17 31.77 23.18
CA SER A 421 -5.98 32.83 22.59
C SER A 421 -5.82 34.14 23.37
N ARG A 422 -6.03 35.28 22.69
CA ARG A 422 -5.97 36.61 23.33
C ARG A 422 -6.94 36.71 24.52
N SER A 423 -8.12 36.11 24.40
CA SER A 423 -9.17 36.09 25.42
C SER A 423 -8.78 35.26 26.64
N GLU A 424 -8.29 34.02 26.46
CA GLU A 424 -7.83 33.15 27.56
C GLU A 424 -6.72 33.82 28.36
N VAL A 425 -5.73 34.41 27.67
CA VAL A 425 -4.59 35.05 28.35
C VAL A 425 -5.03 36.32 29.08
N LEU A 426 -5.98 37.08 28.51
CA LEU A 426 -6.56 38.25 29.17
C LEU A 426 -7.25 37.86 30.47
N GLU A 427 -8.15 36.88 30.43
CA GLU A 427 -8.93 36.40 31.58
C GLU A 427 -8.01 35.84 32.68
N TYR A 428 -7.10 34.93 32.32
CA TYR A 428 -6.17 34.33 33.27
C TYR A 428 -5.23 35.35 33.94
N SER A 429 -4.96 36.47 33.26
CA SER A 429 -4.10 37.54 33.80
C SER A 429 -4.85 38.52 34.70
N LYS A 430 -6.19 38.56 34.67
CA LYS A 430 -7.00 39.45 35.53
C LYS A 430 -6.86 39.08 37.01
N ASP A 431 -6.84 37.79 37.31
CA ASP A 431 -6.72 37.29 38.69
C ASP A 431 -5.31 37.50 39.29
N ALA A 432 -4.28 37.54 38.44
CA ALA A 432 -2.89 37.62 38.88
C ALA A 432 -2.31 39.05 38.90
N LEU A 433 -2.88 40.00 38.15
CA LEU A 433 -2.31 41.34 37.94
C LEU A 433 -3.42 42.40 37.88
N VAL A 434 -3.63 43.10 39.01
CA VAL A 434 -4.63 44.18 39.23
C VAL A 434 -4.55 45.35 38.21
N ARG A 435 -3.49 45.43 37.39
CA ARG A 435 -3.29 46.45 36.33
C ARG A 435 -2.97 45.90 34.93
N ALA A 436 -3.21 44.61 34.68
CA ALA A 436 -2.83 43.93 33.43
C ALA A 436 -3.42 44.58 32.16
N GLU A 437 -4.64 45.11 32.22
CA GLU A 437 -5.32 45.66 31.04
C GLU A 437 -4.60 46.89 30.46
N ARG A 438 -4.00 47.75 31.31
CA ARG A 438 -3.36 49.00 30.89
C ARG A 438 -1.89 48.84 30.49
N SER A 439 -1.20 47.81 30.99
CA SER A 439 0.26 47.65 30.82
C SER A 439 0.66 46.63 29.74
N GLY A 440 -0.30 45.83 29.22
CA GLY A 440 -0.01 44.78 28.24
C GLY A 440 0.70 43.55 28.82
N ALA A 441 0.86 43.49 30.16
CA ALA A 441 1.41 42.35 30.88
C ALA A 441 0.47 41.15 30.85
N ARG A 442 0.98 39.98 30.48
CA ARG A 442 0.22 38.73 30.41
C ARG A 442 0.98 37.59 31.06
N LYS A 443 0.24 36.64 31.63
CA LYS A 443 0.79 35.44 32.25
C LYS A 443 0.54 34.23 31.36
N CYS A 444 1.58 33.43 31.10
CA CYS A 444 1.41 32.19 30.35
C CYS A 444 0.61 31.15 31.16
N LEU A 445 -0.31 30.44 30.52
CA LEU A 445 -1.13 29.42 31.19
C LEU A 445 -0.33 28.15 31.54
N LYS A 446 0.76 27.86 30.81
CA LYS A 446 1.58 26.64 31.01
C LYS A 446 2.76 26.86 31.96
N CYS A 447 3.62 27.84 31.66
CA CYS A 447 4.83 28.08 32.46
C CYS A 447 4.66 29.18 33.51
N HIS A 448 3.49 29.84 33.57
CA HIS A 448 3.19 30.92 34.50
C HIS A 448 4.11 32.15 34.41
N ALA A 449 5.03 32.20 33.45
CA ALA A 449 5.93 33.31 33.23
C ALA A 449 5.19 34.53 32.65
N LEU A 450 5.62 35.72 33.06
CA LEU A 450 5.09 36.98 32.57
C LEU A 450 5.75 37.38 31.25
N PHE A 451 4.93 37.92 30.34
CA PHE A 451 5.37 38.44 29.05
C PHE A 451 4.56 39.66 28.61
N CYS A 452 5.11 40.45 27.68
CA CYS A 452 4.40 41.56 27.07
C CYS A 452 3.70 41.11 25.79
N ILE A 453 2.37 41.23 25.71
CA ILE A 453 1.60 40.82 24.53
C ILE A 453 1.85 41.72 23.31
N ASN A 454 2.19 42.99 23.53
CA ASN A 454 2.39 43.96 22.47
C ASN A 454 3.79 43.85 21.84
N CYS A 455 4.79 43.52 22.66
CA CYS A 455 6.16 43.34 22.20
C CYS A 455 6.50 41.88 21.86
N LYS A 456 5.72 40.90 22.36
CA LYS A 456 5.95 39.45 22.21
C LYS A 456 7.32 39.00 22.76
N VAL A 457 7.67 39.49 23.95
CA VAL A 457 8.94 39.26 24.65
C VAL A 457 8.69 39.04 26.14
N PRO A 458 9.67 38.53 26.93
CA PRO A 458 9.60 38.53 28.39
C PRO A 458 9.17 39.89 28.97
N TRP A 459 8.46 39.85 30.09
CA TRP A 459 7.87 41.06 30.67
C TRP A 459 8.93 42.10 31.06
N HIS A 460 8.66 43.36 30.74
CA HIS A 460 9.56 44.49 31.00
C HIS A 460 8.84 45.55 31.85
N SER A 461 8.84 45.38 33.17
CA SER A 461 8.10 46.23 34.13
C SER A 461 8.54 47.69 34.11
N ASP A 462 9.83 47.94 33.84
CA ASP A 462 10.46 49.23 34.14
C ASP A 462 10.53 50.17 32.92
N MET A 463 9.92 49.77 31.81
CA MET A 463 9.97 50.54 30.57
C MET A 463 8.71 50.35 29.72
N THR A 464 8.34 51.40 28.98
CA THR A 464 7.23 51.32 28.05
C THR A 464 7.61 50.42 26.86
N CYS A 465 6.60 49.94 26.12
CA CYS A 465 6.84 49.17 24.88
C CYS A 465 7.66 49.98 23.85
N GLN A 466 7.53 51.30 23.84
CA GLN A 466 8.30 52.18 22.95
C GLN A 466 9.77 52.24 23.36
N ASP A 467 10.04 52.35 24.66
CA ASP A 467 11.42 52.38 25.19
C ASP A 467 12.12 51.04 25.00
N TYR A 468 11.40 49.94 25.20
CA TYR A 468 11.91 48.60 24.94
C TYR A 468 12.34 48.43 23.48
N LYS A 469 11.50 48.86 22.52
CA LYS A 469 11.82 48.80 21.08
C LYS A 469 12.99 49.70 20.70
N ARG A 470 13.15 50.87 21.33
CA ARG A 470 14.31 51.75 21.10
C ARG A 470 15.62 51.13 21.59
N LYS A 471 15.59 50.45 22.74
CA LYS A 471 16.78 49.76 23.30
C LYS A 471 17.11 48.47 22.57
N ASN A 472 16.12 47.83 21.94
CA ASN A 472 16.27 46.58 21.19
C ASN A 472 15.76 46.75 19.75
N PRO A 473 16.45 47.54 18.90
CA PRO A 473 15.99 47.83 17.54
C PRO A 473 16.13 46.63 16.61
N LEU A 474 17.04 45.70 16.92
CA LEU A 474 17.30 44.51 16.12
C LEU A 474 16.48 43.33 16.68
N PRO A 475 15.80 42.56 15.80
CA PRO A 475 15.19 41.31 16.21
C PRO A 475 16.27 40.29 16.63
N PRO A 476 15.90 39.20 17.32
CA PRO A 476 16.82 38.13 17.69
C PRO A 476 17.70 37.68 16.51
N VAL A 477 18.95 37.31 16.79
CA VAL A 477 19.94 36.89 15.77
C VAL A 477 19.39 35.78 14.87
N GLU A 478 18.62 34.85 15.43
CA GLU A 478 18.00 33.75 14.66
C GLU A 478 16.92 34.24 13.69
N ASP A 479 16.14 35.26 14.05
CA ASP A 479 15.16 35.87 13.15
C ASP A 479 15.84 36.60 11.99
N LEU A 480 17.00 37.22 12.24
CA LEU A 480 17.83 37.84 11.20
C LEU A 480 18.37 36.80 10.22
N LYS A 481 18.90 35.67 10.73
CA LYS A 481 19.35 34.55 9.89
C LYS A 481 18.22 33.98 9.05
N LEU A 482 17.05 33.76 9.64
CA LEU A 482 15.88 33.25 8.92
C LEU A 482 15.42 34.20 7.81
N LYS A 483 15.39 35.52 8.09
CA LYS A 483 15.07 36.53 7.06
C LYS A 483 16.12 36.57 5.94
N SER A 484 17.39 36.42 6.27
CA SER A 484 18.47 36.34 5.29
C SER A 484 18.31 35.13 4.38
N LEU A 485 18.08 33.94 4.96
CA LEU A 485 17.83 32.71 4.22
C LEU A 485 16.59 32.81 3.33
N ALA A 486 15.48 33.34 3.86
CA ALA A 486 14.27 33.55 3.10
C ALA A 486 14.50 34.51 1.91
N SER A 487 15.32 35.54 2.09
CA SER A 487 15.67 36.49 1.01
C SER A 487 16.55 35.83 -0.06
N MET A 488 17.51 34.98 0.34
CA MET A 488 18.39 34.26 -0.58
C MET A 488 17.64 33.21 -1.42
N ASN A 489 16.70 32.48 -0.81
CA ASN A 489 15.93 31.43 -1.45
C ASN A 489 14.60 31.92 -2.03
N LEU A 490 14.39 33.24 -2.09
CA LEU A 490 13.14 33.88 -2.56
C LEU A 490 11.87 33.37 -1.85
N TRP A 491 11.99 32.90 -0.61
CA TRP A 491 10.86 32.44 0.18
C TRP A 491 9.93 33.59 0.54
N ARG A 492 8.63 33.40 0.35
CA ARG A 492 7.63 34.44 0.56
C ARG A 492 6.99 34.31 1.94
N GLN A 493 6.92 35.43 2.67
CA GLN A 493 6.16 35.50 3.91
C GLN A 493 4.68 35.80 3.62
N CYS A 494 3.77 34.98 4.16
CA CYS A 494 2.33 35.23 4.08
C CYS A 494 1.95 36.49 4.87
N VAL A 495 1.26 37.45 4.24
CA VAL A 495 0.86 38.72 4.86
C VAL A 495 -0.18 38.56 5.99
N LYS A 496 -0.95 37.47 5.98
CA LYS A 496 -2.00 37.23 6.98
C LYS A 496 -1.46 36.58 8.27
N CYS A 497 -0.55 35.62 8.15
CA CYS A 497 -0.07 34.83 9.30
C CYS A 497 1.44 34.89 9.54
N ASN A 498 2.19 35.60 8.69
CA ASN A 498 3.64 35.76 8.75
C ASN A 498 4.45 34.46 8.62
N HIS A 499 3.85 33.36 8.16
CA HIS A 499 4.56 32.13 7.87
C HIS A 499 5.39 32.28 6.59
N ILE A 500 6.62 31.79 6.61
CA ILE A 500 7.50 31.77 5.43
C ILE A 500 7.16 30.53 4.61
N ILE A 501 7.04 30.72 3.30
CA ILE A 501 6.56 29.72 2.35
C ILE A 501 7.60 29.59 1.25
N GLU A 502 8.05 28.36 1.02
CA GLU A 502 8.85 27.97 -0.12
C GLU A 502 7.94 27.58 -1.29
N LEU A 503 8.28 28.01 -2.50
CA LEU A 503 7.69 27.52 -3.74
C LEU A 503 8.65 26.44 -4.27
N SER A 504 8.27 25.17 -4.13
CA SER A 504 9.06 24.07 -4.65
C SER A 504 8.96 24.01 -6.17
N GLU A 505 7.74 23.93 -6.70
CA GLU A 505 7.44 23.79 -8.14
C GLU A 505 6.01 24.33 -8.44
N GLY A 506 5.74 24.72 -9.69
CA GLY A 506 4.39 25.07 -10.18
C GLY A 506 4.02 26.55 -10.17
N CYS A 507 2.72 26.83 -10.24
CA CYS A 507 2.14 28.17 -10.45
C CYS A 507 2.36 29.14 -9.28
N TYR A 508 2.39 30.45 -9.56
CA TYR A 508 2.47 31.51 -8.55
C TYR A 508 1.19 31.69 -7.69
N HIS A 509 0.09 31.00 -7.97
CA HIS A 509 -1.10 31.00 -7.10
C HIS A 509 -0.89 30.08 -5.89
N MET A 510 -0.67 30.67 -4.71
CA MET A 510 -0.36 29.92 -3.48
C MET A 510 -1.45 30.06 -2.44
N THR A 511 -1.76 28.96 -1.75
CA THR A 511 -2.65 28.94 -0.58
C THR A 511 -1.81 28.70 0.68
N CYS A 512 -1.74 29.69 1.58
CA CYS A 512 -1.08 29.53 2.86
C CYS A 512 -1.84 28.55 3.76
N ARG A 513 -1.15 27.92 4.73
CA ARG A 513 -1.73 27.12 5.82
C ARG A 513 -2.85 27.85 6.61
N CYS A 514 -2.86 29.19 6.60
CA CYS A 514 -3.93 29.98 7.21
C CYS A 514 -5.18 30.18 6.32
N GLY A 515 -5.21 29.55 5.14
CA GLY A 515 -6.27 29.67 4.13
C GLY A 515 -6.22 30.95 3.32
N TYR A 516 -5.15 31.75 3.42
CA TYR A 516 -4.97 32.95 2.60
C TYR A 516 -4.41 32.58 1.23
N GLU A 517 -5.12 32.93 0.17
CA GLU A 517 -4.69 32.75 -1.21
C GLU A 517 -4.02 34.02 -1.71
N PHE A 518 -2.83 33.89 -2.30
CA PHE A 518 -2.03 35.03 -2.73
C PHE A 518 -1.07 34.67 -3.86
N CYS A 519 -0.62 35.69 -4.58
CA CYS A 519 0.44 35.56 -5.58
C CYS A 519 1.81 35.44 -4.89
N TYR A 520 2.55 34.36 -5.16
CA TYR A 520 3.87 34.14 -4.58
C TYR A 520 4.89 35.24 -4.95
N ASN A 521 4.78 35.79 -6.17
CA ASN A 521 5.71 36.80 -6.65
C ASN A 521 5.55 38.16 -5.94
N CYS A 522 4.33 38.64 -5.77
CA CYS A 522 4.08 39.99 -5.22
C CYS A 522 3.38 40.02 -3.85
N GLY A 523 2.86 38.90 -3.36
CA GLY A 523 2.10 38.82 -2.11
C GLY A 523 0.66 39.33 -2.19
N ALA A 524 0.19 39.76 -3.37
CA ALA A 524 -1.16 40.28 -3.55
C ALA A 524 -2.23 39.19 -3.37
N GLU A 525 -3.38 39.58 -2.82
CA GLU A 525 -4.49 38.68 -2.54
C GLU A 525 -5.07 38.05 -3.81
N TRP A 526 -5.42 36.78 -3.75
CA TRP A 526 -6.22 36.15 -4.79
C TRP A 526 -7.70 36.20 -4.38
N LYS A 527 -8.57 36.75 -5.23
CA LYS A 527 -10.01 36.88 -4.94
C LYS A 527 -10.82 36.16 -6.00
N ASN A 528 -11.77 35.32 -5.57
CA ASN A 528 -12.66 34.57 -6.47
C ASN A 528 -11.91 33.83 -7.58
N LYS A 529 -10.79 33.17 -7.23
CA LYS A 529 -9.89 32.49 -8.17
C LYS A 529 -9.27 33.39 -9.25
N LYS A 530 -9.28 34.72 -9.09
CA LYS A 530 -8.57 35.67 -9.97
C LYS A 530 -7.46 36.41 -9.22
N ALA A 531 -6.32 36.59 -9.89
CA ALA A 531 -5.22 37.41 -9.39
C ALA A 531 -5.66 38.87 -9.32
N THR A 532 -5.36 39.55 -8.20
CA THR A 532 -5.56 41.01 -8.08
C THR A 532 -4.32 41.81 -8.54
N CYS A 533 -3.31 41.12 -9.07
CA CYS A 533 -2.06 41.69 -9.54
C CYS A 533 -1.84 41.39 -11.02
N SER A 534 -0.98 42.20 -11.66
CA SER A 534 -0.54 42.01 -13.05
C SER A 534 0.75 41.18 -13.17
N CYS A 535 1.08 40.37 -12.17
CA CYS A 535 2.21 39.44 -12.30
C CYS A 535 1.90 38.42 -13.40
N PRO A 536 2.90 37.99 -14.20
CA PRO A 536 2.70 36.91 -15.13
C PRO A 536 2.20 35.68 -14.36
N LEU A 537 1.07 35.14 -14.81
CA LEU A 537 0.75 33.75 -14.52
C LEU A 537 1.87 32.97 -15.18
N TRP A 538 2.52 32.09 -14.41
CA TRP A 538 3.64 31.23 -14.78
C TRP A 538 3.70 30.90 -16.30
N GLU A 539 4.88 30.97 -16.93
CA GLU A 539 5.05 30.69 -18.37
C GLU A 539 4.36 29.36 -18.75
N GLU A 540 3.29 29.48 -19.53
CA GLU A 540 2.41 28.36 -19.93
C GLU A 540 3.11 27.38 -20.88
N ASP A 541 4.31 27.71 -21.38
CA ASP A 541 5.10 26.90 -22.31
C ASP A 541 5.66 25.60 -21.70
N LEU A 542 5.48 25.37 -20.39
CA LEU A 542 5.81 24.12 -19.70
C LEU A 542 4.58 23.26 -19.36
N ILE A 543 3.38 23.66 -19.79
CA ILE A 543 2.17 22.85 -19.68
C ILE A 543 2.14 21.91 -20.89
N TRP A 544 2.46 20.63 -20.69
CA TRP A 544 2.08 19.59 -21.64
C TRP A 544 0.54 19.51 -21.63
N THR A 545 -0.10 20.21 -22.57
CA THR A 545 -1.53 20.05 -22.82
C THR A 545 -1.74 18.63 -23.33
N GLU A 546 -2.15 17.72 -22.44
CA GLU A 546 -2.77 16.47 -22.85
C GLU A 546 -3.96 16.81 -23.74
N ASN A 547 -3.88 16.38 -25.00
CA ASN A 547 -4.90 16.55 -26.02
C ASN A 547 -6.27 16.13 -25.49
N ARG A 548 -7.13 17.13 -25.34
CA ARG A 548 -8.58 16.98 -25.39
C ARG A 548 -8.93 16.96 -26.87
N ASP A 549 -9.21 15.78 -27.41
CA ASP A 549 -9.83 15.45 -28.73
C ASP A 549 -9.65 13.92 -28.87
N THR A 550 -10.61 13.02 -29.11
CA THR A 550 -12.02 13.02 -29.47
C THR A 550 -12.49 11.59 -29.17
N ASP A 551 -13.51 11.38 -28.33
CA ASP A 551 -14.14 10.06 -28.18
C ASP A 551 -15.00 9.81 -29.43
N GLU A 552 -14.40 9.24 -30.48
CA GLU A 552 -15.13 8.66 -31.60
C GLU A 552 -15.39 7.17 -31.31
N GLU A 553 -16.66 6.82 -31.49
CA GLU A 553 -17.27 5.52 -31.31
C GLU A 553 -16.66 4.48 -32.26
N GLU A 554 -15.88 3.51 -31.76
CA GLU A 554 -15.63 2.25 -32.49
C GLU A 554 -16.72 1.25 -32.10
N MET A 555 -17.78 1.27 -32.92
CA MET A 555 -18.73 0.19 -33.11
C MET A 555 -18.05 -0.90 -33.94
N ASP A 556 -17.71 -2.04 -33.33
CA ASP A 556 -17.40 -3.25 -34.08
C ASP A 556 -18.51 -4.28 -33.87
N GLU A 557 -19.22 -4.49 -34.97
CA GLU A 557 -20.10 -5.59 -35.27
C GLU A 557 -19.36 -6.93 -35.10
N ASP A 558 -19.98 -7.89 -34.42
CA ASP A 558 -19.85 -9.29 -34.79
C ASP A 558 -21.14 -10.01 -34.35
N SER A 559 -22.08 -10.04 -35.29
CA SER A 559 -23.31 -10.83 -35.24
C SER A 559 -23.04 -12.30 -35.52
N ASP A 560 -23.78 -13.14 -34.80
CA ASP A 560 -24.32 -14.43 -35.21
C ASP A 560 -23.37 -15.56 -35.60
N TYR A 561 -23.26 -16.54 -34.70
CA TYR A 561 -23.65 -17.91 -35.01
C TYR A 561 -24.29 -18.55 -33.76
N ASP A 562 -25.61 -18.44 -33.69
CA ASP A 562 -26.47 -19.41 -33.02
C ASP A 562 -26.70 -20.56 -34.00
N ASP A 563 -26.44 -21.80 -33.58
CA ASP A 563 -27.29 -22.95 -33.92
C ASP A 563 -26.84 -24.18 -33.12
N GLY A 564 -27.63 -24.47 -32.09
CA GLY A 564 -28.44 -25.70 -32.12
C GLY A 564 -27.82 -27.00 -31.59
N TRP A 565 -28.20 -27.33 -30.34
CA TRP A 565 -28.70 -28.63 -29.86
C TRP A 565 -27.88 -29.92 -30.10
N PHE A 566 -27.67 -30.76 -29.09
CA PHE A 566 -28.75 -31.60 -28.55
C PHE A 566 -28.58 -31.98 -27.07
N VAL A 567 -29.74 -32.05 -26.44
CA VAL A 567 -30.10 -32.73 -25.19
C VAL A 567 -29.86 -34.23 -25.31
N PHE A 568 -29.12 -34.83 -24.36
CA PHE A 568 -29.55 -35.90 -23.45
C PHE A 568 -28.46 -36.22 -22.44
#